data_AF-A0A1G6IJM2-F1
#
_entry.id   AF-A0A1G6IJM2-F1
#
_cell.length_a   1.000
_cell.length_b   1.000
_cell.length_c   1.000
_cell.angle_alpha   90.00
_cell.angle_beta   90.00
_cell.angle_gamma   90.00
#
_symmetry.space_group_name_H-M   'P 1'
#
loop_
_entity.id
_entity.type
_entity.pdbx_description
1 polymer ?
#
loop_
_entity_poly.entity_id
_entity_poly.type
_entity_poly.pdbx_seq_one_letter_code
_entity_poly.pdbx_strand_id
1 'polypeptide(L)'
;MTLSAIIVLVINTAINIQYCYLIYKNKIQPALAMWLFFVVAVAISLATYLADGNFKPMDNILNTSDLVLVSVVMAFVLFRGEKSSRFTRFDLGCLAAVILVVVFWAFTHNHFITNIAVQTIMVIAYFPVVRRMLIERKNTESFTVWLAMSAVAGISLFSSKGTLASVYAIRAVACTGLLLLLMLRIEYLNRKEVALHTSNDSSV
;
A
#
# COMPACT_ATOMS: atom_id res chain seq x y z
N MET A 1 -6.69 -8.40 -23.75
CA MET A 1 -6.83 -7.97 -22.35
C MET A 1 -7.91 -8.85 -21.72
N THR A 2 -7.64 -9.50 -20.61
CA THR A 2 -8.61 -10.40 -19.94
C THR A 2 -9.70 -9.58 -19.24
N LEU A 3 -10.86 -10.19 -18.98
CA LEU A 3 -11.92 -9.57 -18.20
C LEU A 3 -11.44 -9.13 -16.80
N SER A 4 -10.62 -9.96 -16.14
CA SER A 4 -10.01 -9.64 -14.85
C SER A 4 -9.10 -8.41 -14.91
N ALA A 5 -8.32 -8.22 -15.98
CA ALA A 5 -7.49 -7.02 -16.15
C ALA A 5 -8.32 -5.73 -16.30
N ILE A 6 -9.45 -5.79 -17.04
CA ILE A 6 -10.39 -4.66 -17.16
C ILE A 6 -10.96 -4.31 -15.78
N ILE A 7 -11.42 -5.32 -15.04
CA ILE A 7 -11.98 -5.14 -13.70
C ILE A 7 -10.95 -4.50 -12.76
N VAL A 8 -9.71 -4.99 -12.75
CA VAL A 8 -8.62 -4.41 -11.95
C VAL A 8 -8.43 -2.93 -12.26
N LEU A 9 -8.34 -2.55 -13.54
CA LEU A 9 -8.15 -1.16 -13.94
C LEU A 9 -9.32 -0.25 -13.54
N VAL A 10 -10.56 -0.71 -13.75
CA VAL A 10 -11.77 0.05 -13.39
C VAL A 10 -11.83 0.28 -11.88
N ILE A 11 -11.63 -0.77 -11.08
CA ILE A 11 -11.69 -0.66 -9.62
C ILE A 11 -10.52 0.18 -9.10
N ASN A 12 -9.29 -0.03 -9.58
CA ASN A 12 -8.14 0.80 -9.15
C ASN A 12 -8.33 2.28 -9.51
N THR A 13 -8.95 2.58 -10.65
CA THR A 13 -9.31 3.97 -11.00
C THR A 13 -10.33 4.54 -10.03
N ALA A 14 -11.39 3.78 -9.71
CA ALA A 14 -12.40 4.21 -8.73
C ALA A 14 -11.80 4.41 -7.33
N ILE A 15 -10.92 3.49 -6.89
CA ILE A 15 -10.17 3.61 -5.64
C ILE A 15 -9.36 4.90 -5.63
N ASN A 16 -8.63 5.18 -6.69
CA ASN A 16 -7.76 6.35 -6.78
C ASN A 16 -8.57 7.65 -6.68
N ILE A 17 -9.68 7.76 -7.41
CA ILE A 17 -10.61 8.90 -7.34
C ILE A 17 -11.16 9.06 -5.92
N GLN A 18 -11.66 7.97 -5.32
CA GLN A 18 -12.22 7.99 -3.97
C GLN A 18 -11.17 8.39 -2.92
N TYR A 19 -9.96 7.82 -3.00
CA TYR A 19 -8.90 8.09 -2.04
C TYR A 19 -8.42 9.54 -2.13
N CYS A 20 -8.20 10.06 -3.35
CA CYS A 20 -7.88 11.47 -3.58
C CYS A 20 -9.00 12.40 -3.06
N TYR A 21 -10.27 12.04 -3.27
CA TYR A 21 -11.40 12.79 -2.73
C TYR A 21 -11.41 12.83 -1.19
N LEU A 22 -11.10 11.71 -0.53
CA LEU A 22 -11.02 11.63 0.93
C LEU A 22 -9.86 12.46 1.50
N ILE A 23 -8.70 12.46 0.82
CA ILE A 23 -7.58 13.36 1.16
C ILE A 23 -8.02 14.82 0.99
N TYR A 24 -8.64 15.15 -0.14
CA TYR A 24 -9.13 16.52 -0.42
C TYR A 24 -10.11 17.02 0.65
N LYS A 25 -10.96 16.14 1.18
CA LYS A 25 -11.92 16.45 2.26
C LYS A 25 -11.33 16.33 3.67
N ASN A 26 -10.02 16.09 3.81
CA ASN A 26 -9.33 15.86 5.09
C ASN A 26 -10.01 14.78 5.96
N LYS A 27 -10.63 13.77 5.32
CA LYS A 27 -11.28 12.66 6.02
C LYS A 27 -10.30 11.55 6.39
N ILE A 28 -9.18 11.49 5.69
CA ILE A 28 -8.07 10.58 5.95
C ILE A 28 -6.77 11.37 5.97
N GLN A 29 -5.77 10.83 6.66
CA GLN A 29 -4.44 11.46 6.78
C GLN A 29 -3.37 10.41 6.47
N PRO A 30 -3.17 10.05 5.19
CA PRO A 30 -2.13 9.12 4.80
C PRO A 30 -0.72 9.61 5.16
N ALA A 31 0.18 8.67 5.45
CA ALA A 31 1.59 8.96 5.70
C ALA A 31 2.36 9.09 4.37
N LEU A 32 2.96 10.26 4.09
CA LEU A 32 3.70 10.51 2.84
C LEU A 32 4.84 9.50 2.62
N ALA A 33 5.55 9.13 3.69
CA ALA A 33 6.66 8.18 3.63
C ALA A 33 6.24 6.81 3.06
N MET A 34 5.08 6.28 3.47
CA MET A 34 4.56 5.01 2.95
C MET A 34 4.35 5.08 1.43
N TRP A 35 3.67 6.13 0.97
CA TRP A 35 3.36 6.29 -0.46
C TRP A 35 4.62 6.49 -1.30
N LEU A 36 5.62 7.21 -0.79
CA LEU A 36 6.92 7.31 -1.45
C LEU A 36 7.58 5.92 -1.59
N PHE A 37 7.61 5.12 -0.51
CA PHE A 37 8.19 3.78 -0.57
C PHE A 37 7.45 2.88 -1.55
N PHE A 38 6.13 2.95 -1.59
CA PHE A 38 5.34 2.21 -2.57
C PHE A 38 5.65 2.62 -3.99
N VAL A 39 5.74 3.92 -4.32
CA VAL A 39 6.11 4.35 -5.68
C VAL A 39 7.43 3.72 -6.11
N VAL A 40 8.47 3.86 -5.30
CA VAL A 40 9.80 3.37 -5.66
C VAL A 40 9.83 1.84 -5.73
N ALA A 41 9.28 1.16 -4.72
CA ALA A 41 9.29 -0.30 -4.65
C ALA A 41 8.41 -0.94 -5.73
N VAL A 42 7.23 -0.39 -6.03
CA VAL A 42 6.37 -0.90 -7.11
C VAL A 42 7.06 -0.71 -8.46
N ALA A 43 7.70 0.44 -8.69
CA ALA A 43 8.45 0.68 -9.92
C ALA A 43 9.60 -0.33 -10.12
N ILE A 44 10.40 -0.58 -9.09
CA ILE A 44 11.48 -1.58 -9.15
C ILE A 44 10.91 -3.00 -9.30
N SER A 45 9.81 -3.31 -8.61
CA SER A 45 9.13 -4.59 -8.73
C SER A 45 8.59 -4.82 -10.15
N LEU A 46 8.10 -3.78 -10.82
CA LEU A 46 7.67 -3.88 -12.21
C LEU A 46 8.86 -4.03 -13.15
N ALA A 47 9.90 -3.22 -12.97
CA ALA A 47 11.09 -3.24 -13.80
C ALA A 47 11.79 -4.61 -13.74
N THR A 48 11.97 -5.16 -12.54
CA THR A 48 12.54 -6.50 -12.34
C THR A 48 11.66 -7.59 -12.94
N TYR A 49 10.33 -7.48 -12.82
CA TYR A 49 9.40 -8.41 -13.46
C TYR A 49 9.51 -8.40 -14.99
N LEU A 50 9.55 -7.22 -15.60
CA LEU A 50 9.67 -7.08 -17.06
C LEU A 50 11.04 -7.51 -17.58
N ALA A 51 12.08 -7.45 -16.73
CA ALA A 51 13.42 -7.87 -17.08
C ALA A 51 13.68 -9.37 -16.85
N ASP A 52 12.89 -10.06 -16.02
CA ASP A 52 12.99 -11.50 -15.74
C ASP A 52 12.68 -12.38 -16.97
N GLY A 53 11.96 -11.84 -17.97
CA GLY A 53 11.64 -12.55 -19.20
C GLY A 53 10.83 -11.73 -20.20
N ASN A 54 10.18 -12.38 -21.16
CA ASN A 54 9.34 -11.73 -22.18
C ASN A 54 7.95 -11.33 -21.66
N PHE A 55 7.87 -10.77 -20.46
CA PHE A 55 6.62 -10.30 -19.87
C PHE A 55 6.25 -8.91 -20.34
N LYS A 56 4.95 -8.65 -20.49
CA LYS A 56 4.41 -7.32 -20.78
C LYS A 56 3.84 -6.70 -19.51
N PRO A 57 3.72 -5.36 -19.41
CA PRO A 57 3.11 -4.72 -18.23
C PRO A 57 1.70 -5.25 -17.91
N MET A 58 0.94 -5.63 -18.95
CA MET A 58 -0.40 -6.19 -18.79
C MET A 58 -0.42 -7.61 -18.18
N ASP A 59 0.69 -8.34 -18.22
CA ASP A 59 0.81 -9.67 -17.62
C ASP A 59 0.95 -9.60 -16.08
N ASN A 60 1.30 -8.42 -15.55
CA ASN A 60 1.25 -8.08 -14.14
C ASN A 60 0.41 -6.81 -13.94
N ILE A 61 -0.88 -6.94 -14.26
CA ILE A 61 -1.82 -5.82 -14.26
C ILE A 61 -1.96 -5.15 -12.89
N LEU A 62 -1.84 -5.92 -11.81
CA LEU A 62 -1.89 -5.36 -10.46
C LEU A 62 -0.72 -4.41 -10.24
N ASN A 63 0.51 -4.86 -10.45
CA ASN A 63 1.69 -4.03 -10.26
C ASN A 63 1.68 -2.78 -11.16
N THR A 64 1.33 -2.96 -12.44
CA THR A 64 1.24 -1.84 -13.38
C THR A 64 0.19 -0.81 -12.97
N SER A 65 -1.02 -1.24 -12.58
CA SER A 65 -2.08 -0.33 -12.17
C SER A 65 -1.81 0.28 -10.79
N ASP A 66 -1.19 -0.47 -9.89
CA ASP A 66 -0.73 0.02 -8.59
C ASP A 66 0.31 1.12 -8.76
N LEU A 67 1.24 1.00 -9.71
CA LEU A 67 2.24 2.04 -9.97
C LEU A 67 1.57 3.39 -10.26
N VAL A 68 0.51 3.39 -11.08
CA VAL A 68 -0.29 4.59 -11.36
C VAL A 68 -1.01 5.06 -10.10
N LEU A 69 -1.67 4.14 -9.37
CA LEU A 69 -2.40 4.46 -8.16
C LEU A 69 -1.51 5.12 -7.10
N VAL A 70 -0.41 4.46 -6.74
CA VAL A 70 0.48 4.93 -5.68
C VAL A 70 1.18 6.23 -6.08
N SER A 71 1.48 6.43 -7.36
CA SER A 71 2.07 7.67 -7.86
C SER A 71 1.11 8.86 -7.78
N VAL A 72 -0.15 8.66 -8.19
CA VAL A 72 -1.17 9.72 -8.10
C VAL A 72 -1.47 10.06 -6.64
N VAL A 73 -1.66 9.06 -5.78
CA VAL A 73 -1.90 9.28 -4.36
C VAL A 73 -0.71 9.97 -3.72
N MET A 74 0.52 9.51 -3.97
CA MET A 74 1.75 10.15 -3.47
C MET A 74 1.81 11.63 -3.87
N ALA A 75 1.57 11.95 -5.14
CA ALA A 75 1.53 13.33 -5.61
C ALA A 75 0.46 14.14 -4.86
N PHE A 76 -0.74 13.58 -4.69
CA PHE A 76 -1.82 14.25 -3.97
C PHE A 76 -1.48 14.51 -2.49
N VAL A 77 -0.87 13.53 -1.81
CA VAL A 77 -0.37 13.67 -0.43
C VAL A 77 0.77 14.68 -0.35
N LEU A 78 1.65 14.75 -1.35
CA LEU A 78 2.74 15.71 -1.38
C LEU A 78 2.25 17.16 -1.52
N PHE A 79 1.21 17.40 -2.32
CA PHE A 79 0.66 18.75 -2.53
C PHE A 79 -0.41 19.17 -1.52
N ARG A 80 -1.17 18.22 -0.95
CA ARG A 80 -2.34 18.50 -0.08
C ARG A 80 -2.28 17.83 1.29
N GLY A 81 -1.37 16.89 1.50
CA GLY A 81 -1.22 16.21 2.78
C GLY A 81 -0.64 17.13 3.85
N GLU A 82 -0.88 16.76 5.11
CA GLU A 82 -0.35 17.51 6.25
C GLU A 82 1.17 17.43 6.30
N LYS A 83 1.83 18.58 6.51
CA LYS A 83 3.30 18.71 6.67
C LYS A 83 3.87 17.93 7.88
N SER A 84 3.02 17.30 8.68
CA SER A 84 3.37 16.57 9.90
C SER A 84 4.08 15.24 9.63
N SER A 85 4.03 14.71 8.40
CA SER A 85 4.78 13.49 8.01
C SER A 85 6.28 13.78 7.83
N ARG A 86 6.98 14.20 8.89
CA ARG A 86 8.44 14.34 8.86
C ARG A 86 9.06 12.96 8.69
N PHE A 87 10.00 12.84 7.74
CA PHE A 87 10.83 11.65 7.58
C PHE A 87 11.53 11.34 8.90
N THR A 88 11.28 10.14 9.42
CA THR A 88 11.95 9.63 10.61
C THR A 88 13.29 9.00 10.23
N ARG A 89 14.16 8.76 11.21
CA ARG A 89 15.41 8.00 10.98
C ARG A 89 15.12 6.59 10.44
N PHE A 90 13.99 6.01 10.82
CA PHE A 90 13.53 4.73 10.29
C PHE A 90 13.23 4.83 8.79
N ASP A 91 12.51 5.87 8.36
CA ASP A 91 12.21 6.10 6.95
C ASP A 91 13.49 6.31 6.13
N LEU A 92 14.47 7.03 6.66
CA LEU A 92 15.77 7.17 6.01
C LEU A 92 16.51 5.83 5.87
N GLY A 93 16.44 4.97 6.88
CA GLY A 93 16.97 3.60 6.83
C GLY A 93 16.29 2.74 5.76
N CYS A 94 14.96 2.81 5.66
CA CYS A 94 14.20 2.14 4.60
C CYS A 94 14.57 2.66 3.20
N LEU A 95 14.75 3.98 3.04
CA LEU A 95 15.18 4.57 1.77
C LEU A 95 16.59 4.10 1.39
N ALA A 96 17.52 4.05 2.36
CA ALA A 96 18.85 3.51 2.15
C ALA A 96 18.81 2.03 1.73
N ALA A 97 17.96 1.21 2.36
CA ALA A 97 17.78 -0.18 1.97
C ALA A 97 17.27 -0.33 0.53
N VAL A 98 16.31 0.51 0.11
CA VAL A 98 15.84 0.55 -1.29
C VAL A 98 16.98 0.87 -2.25
N ILE A 99 17.79 1.89 -1.95
CA ILE A 99 18.95 2.27 -2.78
C ILE A 99 19.93 1.10 -2.88
N LEU A 100 20.23 0.42 -1.76
CA LEU A 100 21.11 -0.75 -1.74
C LEU A 100 20.58 -1.88 -2.62
N VAL A 101 19.27 -2.14 -2.60
CA VAL A 101 18.65 -3.16 -3.48
C VAL A 101 18.75 -2.78 -4.95
N VAL A 102 18.57 -1.51 -5.30
CA VAL A 102 18.76 -1.02 -6.69
C VAL A 102 20.20 -1.18 -7.13
N VAL A 103 21.16 -0.79 -6.30
CA VAL A 103 22.60 -0.94 -6.58
C VAL A 103 22.96 -2.42 -6.75
N PHE A 104 22.51 -3.28 -5.84
CA PHE A 104 22.67 -4.73 -5.94
C PHE A 104 22.14 -5.27 -7.27
N TRP A 105 20.94 -4.83 -7.69
CA TRP A 105 20.33 -5.27 -8.94
C TRP A 105 21.14 -4.83 -10.16
N ALA A 106 21.61 -3.57 -10.17
CA ALA A 106 22.41 -3.02 -11.26
C ALA A 106 23.71 -3.80 -11.52
N PHE A 107 24.30 -4.39 -10.47
CA PHE A 107 25.49 -5.23 -10.61
C PHE A 107 25.16 -6.70 -10.91
N THR A 108 24.25 -7.30 -10.14
CA THR A 108 24.00 -8.75 -10.23
C THR A 108 23.08 -9.15 -11.36
N HIS A 109 22.25 -8.23 -11.86
CA HIS A 109 21.18 -8.49 -12.82
C HIS A 109 20.22 -9.62 -12.35
N ASN A 110 20.21 -9.95 -11.05
CA ASN A 110 19.38 -11.02 -10.52
C ASN A 110 17.97 -10.47 -10.26
N HIS A 111 17.12 -10.56 -11.29
CA HIS A 111 15.76 -10.04 -11.28
C HIS A 111 14.90 -10.66 -10.18
N PHE A 112 14.99 -11.98 -10.00
CA PHE A 112 14.21 -12.72 -9.00
C PHE A 112 14.56 -12.31 -7.57
N ILE A 113 15.84 -12.36 -7.18
CA ILE A 113 16.27 -12.00 -5.82
C ILE A 113 15.94 -10.53 -5.53
N THR A 114 16.20 -9.65 -6.50
CA THR A 114 15.86 -8.22 -6.37
C THR A 114 14.37 -8.05 -6.15
N ASN A 115 13.53 -8.72 -6.93
CA ASN A 115 12.09 -8.60 -6.79
C ASN A 115 11.63 -9.03 -5.40
N ILE A 116 12.09 -10.18 -4.89
CA ILE A 116 11.77 -10.67 -3.53
C ILE A 116 12.25 -9.70 -2.44
N ALA A 117 13.44 -9.13 -2.58
CA ALA A 117 13.94 -8.11 -1.66
C ALA A 117 13.02 -6.87 -1.64
N VAL A 118 12.58 -6.42 -2.81
CA VAL A 118 11.64 -5.29 -2.94
C VAL A 118 10.26 -5.62 -2.39
N GLN A 119 9.75 -6.85 -2.57
CA GLN A 119 8.50 -7.28 -1.91
C GLN A 119 8.61 -7.15 -0.39
N THR A 120 9.75 -7.57 0.18
CA THR A 120 10.01 -7.47 1.62
C THR A 120 10.02 -6.03 2.10
N ILE A 121 10.65 -5.13 1.34
CA ILE A 121 10.61 -3.69 1.64
C ILE A 121 9.18 -3.15 1.61
N MET A 122 8.35 -3.56 0.64
CA MET A 122 6.95 -3.14 0.61
C MET A 122 6.16 -3.61 1.83
N VAL A 123 6.46 -4.79 2.40
CA VAL A 123 5.86 -5.22 3.68
C VAL A 123 6.29 -4.29 4.81
N ILE A 124 7.58 -3.97 4.89
CA ILE A 124 8.12 -3.06 5.92
C ILE A 124 7.54 -1.64 5.77
N ALA A 125 7.23 -1.20 4.56
CA ALA A 125 6.64 0.11 4.28
C ALA A 125 5.23 0.31 4.87
N TYR A 126 4.55 -0.75 5.36
CA TYR A 126 3.32 -0.60 6.15
C TYR A 126 3.59 -0.13 7.58
N PHE A 127 4.81 -0.30 8.10
CA PHE A 127 5.15 0.02 9.47
C PHE A 127 4.88 1.49 9.87
N PRO A 128 5.19 2.51 9.05
CA PRO A 128 4.85 3.90 9.37
C PRO A 128 3.35 4.11 9.65
N VAL A 129 2.47 3.49 8.85
CA VAL A 129 1.01 3.59 9.03
C VAL A 129 0.54 2.83 10.25
N VAL A 130 1.01 1.59 10.44
CA VAL A 130 0.70 0.79 11.63
C VAL A 130 1.11 1.53 12.90
N ARG A 131 2.35 2.04 12.94
CA ARG A 131 2.88 2.80 14.06
C ARG A 131 2.04 4.05 14.32
N ARG A 132 1.67 4.80 13.29
CA ARG A 132 0.84 6.00 13.42
C ARG A 132 -0.52 5.69 14.03
N MET A 133 -1.24 4.70 13.50
CA MET A 133 -2.55 4.30 14.04
C MET A 133 -2.47 3.82 15.49
N LEU A 134 -1.40 3.10 15.85
CA LEU A 134 -1.19 2.63 17.23
C LEU A 134 -0.89 3.77 18.20
N ILE A 135 -0.14 4.79 17.77
CA ILE A 135 0.19 5.97 18.60
C ILE A 135 -1.02 6.89 18.73
N GLU A 136 -1.69 7.21 17.62
CA GLU A 136 -2.84 8.12 17.61
C GLU A 136 -4.12 7.46 18.11
N ARG A 137 -4.12 6.13 18.32
CA ARG A 137 -5.29 5.29 18.62
C ARG A 137 -6.50 5.61 17.74
N LYS A 138 -6.25 5.98 16.49
CA LYS A 138 -7.29 6.40 15.55
C LYS A 138 -7.05 5.75 14.21
N ASN A 139 -8.14 5.34 13.57
CA ASN A 139 -8.07 4.93 12.18
C ASN A 139 -7.85 6.16 11.29
N THR A 140 -6.69 6.24 10.66
CA THR A 140 -6.30 7.34 9.76
C THR A 140 -6.65 7.04 8.29
N GLU A 141 -7.19 5.86 8.01
CA GLU A 141 -7.36 5.28 6.68
C GLU A 141 -8.82 4.88 6.40
N SER A 142 -9.14 4.67 5.12
CA SER A 142 -10.51 4.29 4.69
C SER A 142 -10.67 2.78 4.55
N PHE A 143 -11.53 2.16 5.37
CA PHE A 143 -11.89 0.74 5.25
C PHE A 143 -12.32 0.35 3.84
N THR A 144 -13.19 1.17 3.23
CA THR A 144 -13.74 0.88 1.89
C THR A 144 -12.64 0.79 0.84
N VAL A 145 -11.67 1.70 0.88
CA VAL A 145 -10.55 1.72 -0.07
C VAL A 145 -9.65 0.51 0.14
N TRP A 146 -9.27 0.21 1.38
CA TRP A 146 -8.39 -0.92 1.67
C TRP A 146 -9.04 -2.28 1.40
N LEU A 147 -10.37 -2.39 1.61
CA LEU A 147 -11.13 -3.58 1.23
C LEU A 147 -11.19 -3.75 -0.29
N ALA A 148 -11.43 -2.66 -1.02
CA ALA A 148 -11.40 -2.67 -2.48
C ALA A 148 -10.01 -3.03 -3.03
N MET A 149 -8.93 -2.47 -2.47
CA MET A 149 -7.55 -2.85 -2.83
C MET A 149 -7.28 -4.34 -2.58
N SER A 150 -7.73 -4.87 -1.45
CA SER A 150 -7.61 -6.31 -1.14
C SER A 150 -8.36 -7.17 -2.16
N ALA A 151 -9.57 -6.75 -2.55
CA ALA A 151 -10.38 -7.45 -3.54
C ALA A 151 -9.72 -7.41 -4.94
N VAL A 152 -9.21 -6.25 -5.35
CA VAL A 152 -8.48 -6.07 -6.62
C VAL A 152 -7.24 -6.97 -6.66
N ALA A 153 -6.47 -7.02 -5.57
CA ALA A 153 -5.33 -7.92 -5.47
C ALA A 153 -5.74 -9.39 -5.66
N GLY A 154 -6.83 -9.83 -5.02
CA GLY A 154 -7.38 -11.17 -5.21
C GLY A 154 -7.83 -11.45 -6.65
N ILE A 155 -8.55 -10.52 -7.29
CA ILE A 155 -9.01 -10.65 -8.68
C ILE A 155 -7.84 -10.70 -9.66
N SER A 156 -6.76 -9.97 -9.37
CA SER A 156 -5.59 -9.91 -10.26
C SER A 156 -4.86 -11.25 -10.39
N LEU A 157 -5.00 -12.16 -9.42
CA LEU A 157 -4.39 -13.50 -9.48
C LEU A 157 -4.87 -14.29 -10.70
N PHE A 158 -6.11 -14.08 -11.14
CA PHE A 158 -6.66 -14.71 -12.34
C PHE A 158 -6.08 -14.17 -13.66
N SER A 159 -5.39 -13.02 -13.61
CA SER A 159 -4.74 -12.40 -14.78
C SER A 159 -3.21 -12.44 -14.72
N SER A 160 -2.64 -12.84 -13.58
CA SER A 160 -1.21 -12.74 -13.31
C SER A 160 -0.44 -13.84 -14.04
N LYS A 161 0.65 -13.48 -14.73
CA LYS A 161 1.55 -14.47 -15.34
C LYS A 161 2.93 -14.42 -14.71
N GLY A 162 3.46 -15.59 -14.40
CA GLY A 162 4.78 -15.75 -13.80
C GLY A 162 4.77 -15.61 -12.27
N THR A 163 5.74 -16.26 -11.64
CA THR A 163 5.85 -16.36 -10.18
C THR A 163 5.91 -15.00 -9.49
N LEU A 164 6.66 -14.05 -10.06
CA LEU A 164 6.82 -12.71 -9.48
C LEU A 164 5.50 -11.91 -9.44
N ALA A 165 4.62 -12.07 -10.44
CA ALA A 165 3.31 -11.44 -10.46
C ALA A 165 2.39 -12.03 -9.36
N SER A 166 2.39 -13.37 -9.22
CA SER A 166 1.64 -14.04 -8.16
C SER A 166 2.14 -13.66 -6.76
N VAL A 167 3.46 -13.59 -6.54
CA VAL A 167 4.04 -13.15 -5.26
C VAL A 167 3.59 -11.73 -4.93
N TYR A 168 3.63 -10.82 -5.91
CA TYR A 168 3.19 -9.44 -5.73
C TYR A 168 1.72 -9.36 -5.29
N ALA A 169 0.83 -10.11 -5.95
CA ALA A 169 -0.60 -10.14 -5.62
C ALA A 169 -0.91 -10.82 -4.28
N ILE A 170 -0.27 -11.95 -3.97
CA ILE A 170 -0.44 -12.64 -2.68
C ILE A 170 0.03 -11.75 -1.52
N ARG A 171 1.19 -11.09 -1.68
CA ARG A 171 1.70 -10.13 -0.71
C ARG A 171 0.70 -9.00 -0.49
N ALA A 172 0.13 -8.45 -1.57
CA ALA A 172 -0.87 -7.41 -1.47
C ALA A 172 -2.07 -7.86 -0.63
N VAL A 173 -2.69 -9.01 -0.97
CA VAL A 173 -3.82 -9.58 -0.19
C VAL A 173 -3.47 -9.77 1.28
N ALA A 174 -2.31 -10.36 1.58
CA ALA A 174 -1.88 -10.61 2.95
C ALA A 174 -1.69 -9.30 3.75
N CYS A 175 -0.97 -8.32 3.18
CA CYS A 175 -0.68 -7.07 3.87
C CYS A 175 -1.93 -6.20 4.04
N THR A 176 -2.79 -6.09 3.01
CA THR A 176 -4.05 -5.35 3.12
C THR A 176 -5.00 -6.01 4.11
N GLY A 177 -5.05 -7.34 4.14
CA GLY A 177 -5.84 -8.09 5.13
C GLY A 177 -5.38 -7.82 6.56
N LEU A 178 -4.07 -7.88 6.82
CA LEU A 178 -3.50 -7.56 8.15
C LEU A 178 -3.77 -6.11 8.56
N LEU A 179 -3.67 -5.17 7.62
CA LEU A 179 -3.96 -3.77 7.90
C LEU A 179 -5.46 -3.55 8.21
N LEU A 180 -6.36 -4.19 7.47
CA LEU A 180 -7.81 -4.14 7.74
C LEU A 180 -8.14 -4.70 9.13
N LEU A 181 -7.50 -5.80 9.54
CA LEU A 181 -7.65 -6.35 10.89
C LEU A 181 -7.18 -5.37 11.97
N LEU A 182 -6.07 -4.66 11.72
CA LEU A 182 -5.60 -3.62 12.63
C LEU A 182 -6.59 -2.46 12.74
N MET A 183 -7.10 -1.96 11.61
CA MET A 183 -8.11 -0.91 11.60
C MET A 183 -9.36 -1.34 12.38
N LEU A 184 -9.83 -2.57 12.18
CA LEU A 184 -10.97 -3.14 12.89
C LEU A 184 -10.74 -3.21 14.40
N ARG A 185 -9.54 -3.66 14.81
CA ARG A 185 -9.16 -3.72 16.23
C ARG A 185 -9.18 -2.34 16.87
N ILE A 186 -8.63 -1.32 16.22
CA ILE A 186 -8.58 0.05 16.76
C ILE A 186 -9.99 0.64 16.88
N GLU A 187 -10.82 0.49 15.86
CA GLU A 187 -12.21 0.96 15.88
C GLU A 187 -13.03 0.27 17.00
N TYR A 188 -12.82 -1.03 17.20
CA TYR A 188 -13.46 -1.79 18.29
C TYR A 188 -13.04 -1.28 19.68
N LEU A 189 -11.74 -1.06 19.90
CA LEU A 189 -11.22 -0.55 21.17
C LEU A 189 -11.76 0.85 21.48
N ASN A 190 -11.80 1.74 20.48
CA ASN A 190 -12.33 3.09 20.64
C ASN A 190 -13.83 3.09 21.02
N ARG A 191 -14.63 2.23 20.39
CA ARG A 191 -16.06 2.09 20.73
C ARG A 191 -16.27 1.58 22.15
N LYS A 192 -15.41 0.65 22.60
CA LYS A 192 -15.45 0.14 23.97
C LYS A 192 -15.10 1.22 25.00
N GLU A 193 -14.07 2.02 24.74
CA GLU A 193 -13.69 3.15 25.63
C GLU A 193 -14.82 4.19 25.73
N VAL A 194 -15.45 4.56 24.62
CA VAL A 194 -16.60 5.49 24.61
C VAL A 194 -17.78 4.95 25.42
N ALA A 195 -18.14 3.68 25.24
CA ALA A 195 -19.26 3.06 25.95
C ALA A 195 -19.05 3.04 27.48
N LEU A 196 -17.81 2.80 27.94
CA LEU A 196 -17.45 2.81 29.36
C LEU A 196 -17.60 4.21 29.97
N HIS A 197 -17.12 5.26 29.29
CA HIS A 197 -17.26 6.63 29.76
C HIS A 197 -18.74 7.05 29.86
N THR A 198 -19.57 6.74 28.86
CA THR A 198 -21.01 7.05 28.91
C THR A 198 -21.77 6.33 30.02
N SER A 199 -21.30 5.15 30.46
CA SER A 199 -21.92 4.42 31.56
C SER A 199 -21.56 4.96 32.95
N ASN A 200 -20.42 5.63 33.07
CA ASN A 200 -19.98 6.25 34.33
C ASN A 200 -20.72 7.58 34.57
N ASP A 201 -20.91 8.38 33.50
CA ASP A 201 -21.58 9.68 33.58
C ASP A 201 -23.10 9.58 33.86
N SER A 202 -23.74 8.44 33.57
CA SER A 202 -25.17 8.21 33.85
C SER A 202 -25.46 7.68 35.27
N SER A 203 -24.41 7.45 36.06
CA SER A 203 -24.48 6.93 37.44
C SER A 203 -24.22 7.98 38.52
N VAL A 204 -24.05 9.24 38.11
CA VAL A 204 -23.86 10.43 38.96
C VAL A 204 -25.08 11.35 38.82
#